data_AF-A0A349J712-F1
#
_entry.id   AF-A0A349J712-F1
#
_cell.length_a   1.000
_cell.length_b   1.000
_cell.length_c   1.000
_cell.angle_alpha   90.00
_cell.angle_beta   90.00
_cell.angle_gamma   90.00
#
_symmetry.space_group_name_H-M   'P 1'
#
loop_
_entity.id
_entity.type
_entity.pdbx_description
1 polymer ?
#
loop_
_entity_poly.entity_id
_entity_poly.type
_entity_poly.pdbx_seq_one_letter_code
_entity_poly.pdbx_strand_id
1 'polypeptide(L)'
;MTLRIGALLLGLGGLTAAESWQGFAPLGADLVFAAPSEAGTGGMFGHVLLRLRGEHGDVAVGYMADLGEDGMLSMAWKGLFGGYEATYDITPWHGQLRAYQRDEGRPVWIYPLRLDPGGLTRLLERIADHQGHSGDYHLLADNCAGGIADLLDAAAAGAGVRTGASRWSSPGGVLRAAHAAGLLAAGSRAEGPG
;
A
#
# COMPACT_ATOMS: atom_id res chain seq x y z
N MET A 1 26.19 2.29 4.28
CA MET A 1 25.73 3.52 4.97
C MET A 1 24.43 3.94 4.31
N THR A 2 23.35 3.28 4.72
CA THR A 2 22.04 3.33 4.06
C THR A 2 21.23 4.41 4.76
N LEU A 3 21.07 5.58 4.13
CA LEU A 3 20.18 6.61 4.65
C LEU A 3 18.76 6.04 4.65
N ARG A 4 18.24 5.77 5.85
CA ARG A 4 16.81 5.56 6.10
C ARG A 4 16.13 6.89 5.82
N ILE A 5 15.47 7.01 4.67
CA ILE A 5 14.60 8.16 4.36
C ILE A 5 13.48 8.28 5.43
N GLY A 6 13.13 7.19 6.13
CA GLY A 6 12.19 7.20 7.24
C GLY A 6 12.71 7.70 8.60
N ALA A 7 14.00 8.03 8.76
CA ALA A 7 14.53 8.42 10.08
C ALA A 7 14.51 9.93 10.36
N LEU A 8 14.05 10.77 9.42
CA LEU A 8 13.89 12.22 9.65
C LEU A 8 12.44 12.63 9.99
N LEU A 9 11.56 11.67 10.27
CA LEU A 9 10.16 11.89 10.66
C LEU A 9 9.85 11.14 11.96
N LEU A 10 10.75 11.23 12.94
CA LEU A 10 10.50 10.72 14.29
C LEU A 10 10.34 11.87 15.26
N GLY A 11 9.08 12.10 15.65
CA GLY A 11 8.72 12.89 16.82
C GLY A 11 7.71 13.97 16.50
N LEU A 12 6.57 13.88 17.19
CA LEU A 12 5.42 14.81 17.23
C LEU A 12 4.27 14.40 16.30
N GLY A 13 3.30 13.68 16.87
CA GLY A 13 1.94 13.68 16.34
C GLY A 13 1.47 15.12 16.23
N GLY A 14 1.05 15.52 15.02
CA GLY A 14 0.63 16.89 14.74
C GLY A 14 1.01 17.44 13.37
N LEU A 15 1.74 16.70 12.54
CA LEU A 15 1.96 17.12 11.14
C LEU A 15 0.68 16.91 10.34
N THR A 16 0.23 17.96 9.67
CA THR A 16 -0.77 17.86 8.60
C THR A 16 -0.22 17.02 7.45
N ALA A 17 -1.10 16.43 6.64
CA ALA A 17 -0.70 15.69 5.45
C ALA A 17 0.25 16.44 4.50
N ALA A 18 0.08 17.76 4.40
CA ALA A 18 0.94 18.62 3.62
C ALA A 18 2.37 18.68 4.17
N GLU A 19 2.52 18.57 5.50
CA GLU A 19 3.81 18.60 6.19
C GLU A 19 4.55 17.26 6.13
N SER A 20 3.84 16.12 6.24
CA SER A 20 4.43 14.78 6.17
C SER A 20 4.95 14.40 4.78
N TRP A 21 4.43 15.04 3.72
CA TRP A 21 4.90 14.89 2.34
C TRP A 21 5.68 16.10 1.81
N GLN A 22 6.16 17.01 2.69
CA GLN A 22 6.95 18.17 2.26
C GLN A 22 8.13 17.75 1.38
N GLY A 23 8.17 18.26 0.15
CA GLY A 23 9.21 17.96 -0.84
C GLY A 23 8.95 16.76 -1.75
N PHE A 24 7.93 15.95 -1.47
CA PHE A 24 7.44 14.96 -2.42
C PHE A 24 6.46 15.62 -3.39
N ALA A 25 6.91 15.88 -4.62
CA ALA A 25 6.08 16.41 -5.69
C ALA A 25 5.50 15.23 -6.51
N PRO A 26 4.22 14.87 -6.31
CA PRO A 26 3.68 13.64 -6.88
C PRO A 26 3.26 13.88 -8.34
N LEU A 27 3.71 13.00 -9.23
CA LEU A 27 3.43 13.01 -10.67
C LEU A 27 2.30 12.05 -11.05
N GLY A 28 1.95 11.12 -10.17
CA GLY A 28 0.88 10.15 -10.35
C GLY A 28 1.02 8.95 -9.42
N ALA A 29 0.12 7.98 -9.57
CA ALA A 29 0.15 6.75 -8.82
C ALA A 29 -0.18 5.55 -9.71
N ASP A 30 0.35 4.38 -9.35
CA ASP A 30 0.07 3.12 -10.01
C ASP A 30 -0.37 2.09 -8.96
N LEU A 31 -1.38 1.28 -9.27
CA LEU A 31 -1.72 0.09 -8.52
C LEU A 31 -0.79 -1.03 -8.96
N VAL A 32 -0.12 -1.67 -8.00
CA VAL A 32 0.84 -2.72 -8.26
C VAL A 32 0.30 -4.02 -7.71
N PHE A 33 0.29 -5.06 -8.54
CA PHE A 33 -0.04 -6.43 -8.15
C PHE A 33 1.20 -7.29 -8.29
N ALA A 34 1.58 -7.98 -7.24
CA ALA A 34 2.68 -8.91 -7.25
C ALA A 34 2.16 -10.33 -7.05
N ALA A 35 2.65 -11.27 -7.86
CA ALA A 35 2.21 -12.67 -7.82
C ALA A 35 2.48 -13.32 -6.46
N PRO A 36 1.76 -14.41 -6.13
CA PRO A 36 2.17 -15.31 -5.06
C PRO A 36 3.63 -15.73 -5.20
N SER A 37 4.35 -15.81 -4.09
CA SER A 37 5.69 -16.41 -4.01
C SER A 37 5.79 -17.28 -2.76
N GLU A 38 6.59 -18.34 -2.85
CA GLU A 38 6.94 -19.18 -1.70
C GLU A 38 8.18 -18.65 -0.95
N ALA A 39 8.93 -17.72 -1.56
CA ALA A 39 10.19 -17.20 -1.05
C ALA A 39 10.06 -15.90 -0.22
N GLY A 40 8.87 -15.29 -0.18
CA GLY A 40 8.62 -13.98 0.43
C GLY A 40 7.52 -13.98 1.50
N THR A 41 7.42 -12.87 2.24
CA THR A 41 6.37 -12.64 3.25
C THR A 41 5.00 -12.28 2.65
N GLY A 42 4.96 -11.90 1.37
CA GLY A 42 3.72 -11.72 0.62
C GLY A 42 3.15 -13.09 0.26
N GLY A 43 2.26 -13.60 1.12
CA GLY A 43 1.83 -14.99 1.14
C GLY A 43 1.21 -15.56 -0.15
N MET A 44 0.70 -16.79 -0.05
CA MET A 44 0.24 -17.63 -1.16
C MET A 44 -0.84 -17.04 -2.09
N PHE A 45 -1.39 -15.86 -1.77
CA PHE A 45 -2.46 -15.20 -2.52
C PHE A 45 -1.97 -13.96 -3.29
N GLY A 46 -0.67 -13.66 -3.25
CA GLY A 46 -0.07 -12.47 -3.83
C GLY A 46 -0.23 -11.24 -2.92
N HIS A 47 0.16 -10.07 -3.42
CA HIS A 47 0.08 -8.81 -2.68
C HIS A 47 -0.26 -7.64 -3.59
N VAL A 48 -0.96 -6.65 -3.05
CA VAL A 48 -1.19 -5.35 -3.71
C VAL A 48 -0.53 -4.25 -2.91
N LEU A 49 0.00 -3.26 -3.63
CA LEU A 49 0.59 -2.06 -3.08
C LEU A 49 0.38 -0.90 -4.08
N LEU A 50 0.70 0.32 -3.67
CA LEU A 50 0.77 1.45 -4.58
C LEU A 50 2.22 1.80 -4.88
N ARG A 51 2.45 2.30 -6.09
CA ARG A 51 3.64 3.08 -6.43
C ARG A 51 3.19 4.53 -6.57
N LEU A 52 3.80 5.43 -5.83
CA LEU A 52 3.65 6.87 -6.04
C LEU A 52 4.83 7.36 -6.86
N ARG A 53 4.54 7.96 -8.01
CA ARG A 53 5.54 8.53 -8.90
C ARG A 53 5.85 9.94 -8.44
N GLY A 54 7.12 10.27 -8.25
CA GLY A 54 7.55 11.56 -7.75
C GLY A 54 8.63 12.18 -8.62
N GLU A 55 8.75 13.51 -8.62
CA GLU A 55 9.80 14.21 -9.39
C GLU A 55 11.21 13.78 -9.00
N HIS A 56 11.43 13.46 -7.72
CA HIS A 56 12.73 13.10 -7.17
C HIS A 56 12.90 11.59 -6.91
N GLY A 57 11.98 10.79 -7.43
CA GLY A 57 12.00 9.34 -7.30
C GLY A 57 10.67 8.78 -6.81
N ASP A 58 10.48 7.49 -7.09
CA ASP A 58 9.24 6.80 -6.80
C ASP A 58 9.31 6.05 -5.47
N VAL A 59 8.16 5.98 -4.81
CA VAL A 59 8.01 5.25 -3.55
C VAL A 59 6.96 4.16 -3.69
N ALA A 60 7.20 3.04 -3.05
CA ALA A 60 6.23 1.98 -2.81
C ALA A 60 5.49 2.28 -1.50
N VAL A 61 4.17 2.14 -1.51
CA VAL A 61 3.31 2.26 -0.33
C VAL A 61 2.58 0.94 -0.15
N GLY A 62 2.99 0.17 0.86
CA GLY A 62 2.35 -1.06 1.28
C GLY A 62 1.50 -0.85 2.53
N TYR A 63 0.65 -1.81 2.87
CA TYR A 63 -0.09 -1.82 4.12
C TYR A 63 0.27 -3.06 4.93
N MET A 64 0.72 -2.85 6.16
CA MET A 64 1.19 -3.91 7.04
C MET A 64 0.71 -3.71 8.46
N ALA A 65 0.64 -4.81 9.21
CA ALA A 65 0.51 -4.76 10.66
C ALA A 65 1.86 -4.36 11.28
N ASP A 66 1.84 -3.45 12.24
CA ASP A 66 2.94 -3.25 13.17
C ASP A 66 2.90 -4.39 14.20
N LEU A 67 3.85 -5.30 14.08
CA LEU A 67 3.92 -6.52 14.89
C LEU A 67 4.71 -6.34 16.19
N GLY A 68 5.36 -5.19 16.41
CA GLY A 68 6.23 -4.97 17.57
C GLY A 68 7.24 -6.11 17.79
N GLU A 69 7.43 -6.54 19.04
CA GLU A 69 8.28 -7.69 19.44
C GLU A 69 7.48 -8.96 19.77
N ASP A 70 6.27 -9.11 19.22
CA ASP A 70 5.39 -10.22 19.57
C ASP A 70 5.88 -11.59 19.07
N GLY A 71 5.55 -12.65 19.82
CA GLY A 71 5.78 -14.05 19.43
C GLY A 71 4.65 -14.65 18.57
N MET A 72 4.91 -15.79 17.93
CA MET A 72 4.00 -16.42 16.95
C MET A 72 2.59 -16.74 17.50
N LEU A 73 2.44 -17.01 18.81
CA LEU A 73 1.14 -17.26 19.44
C LEU A 73 0.35 -15.98 19.71
N SER A 74 1.01 -14.87 20.10
CA SER A 74 0.35 -13.57 20.21
C SER A 74 -0.02 -13.04 18.83
N MET A 75 0.78 -13.31 17.79
CA MET A 75 0.45 -13.05 16.38
C MET A 75 -0.85 -13.70 15.93
N ALA A 76 -1.03 -14.99 16.23
CA ALA A 76 -2.24 -15.72 15.86
C ALA A 76 -3.48 -15.19 16.60
N TRP A 77 -3.36 -14.89 17.90
CA TRP A 77 -4.49 -14.42 18.72
C TRP A 77 -4.86 -12.96 18.41
N LYS A 78 -3.89 -12.04 18.45
CA LYS A 78 -4.12 -10.62 18.17
C LYS A 78 -4.54 -10.39 16.74
N GLY A 79 -3.95 -11.09 15.79
CA GLY A 79 -4.36 -10.96 14.40
C GLY A 79 -5.81 -11.42 14.15
N LEU A 80 -6.30 -12.44 14.86
CA LEU A 80 -7.69 -12.90 14.74
C LEU A 80 -8.70 -11.93 15.37
N PHE A 81 -8.30 -11.19 16.42
CA PHE A 81 -9.19 -10.38 17.24
C PHE A 81 -8.98 -8.86 17.16
N GLY A 82 -8.05 -8.36 16.34
CA GLY A 82 -7.86 -6.91 16.17
C GLY A 82 -6.73 -6.28 17.00
N GLY A 83 -5.80 -7.07 17.54
CA GLY A 83 -4.82 -6.61 18.52
C GLY A 83 -3.50 -6.05 17.96
N TYR A 84 -3.41 -5.81 16.65
CA TYR A 84 -2.26 -5.15 16.01
C TYR A 84 -2.64 -3.76 15.54
N GLU A 85 -1.68 -2.85 15.44
CA GLU A 85 -1.94 -1.57 14.77
C GLU A 85 -1.58 -1.69 13.29
N ALA A 86 -2.37 -1.06 12.44
CA ALA A 86 -2.09 -1.03 11.02
C ALA A 86 -1.30 0.22 10.63
N THR A 87 -0.39 0.11 9.67
CA THR A 87 0.35 1.26 9.15
C THR A 87 0.67 1.10 7.66
N TYR A 88 0.88 2.24 6.99
CA TYR A 88 1.43 2.26 5.65
C TYR A 88 2.95 2.26 5.70
N ASP A 89 3.56 1.23 5.10
CA ASP A 89 5.01 1.17 4.91
C ASP A 89 5.40 1.88 3.63
N ILE A 90 6.40 2.76 3.72
CA ILE A 90 6.85 3.59 2.59
C ILE A 90 8.33 3.32 2.34
N THR A 91 8.61 2.75 1.17
CA THR A 91 9.97 2.36 0.79
C THR A 91 10.33 2.86 -0.61
N PRO A 92 11.63 3.01 -0.94
CA PRO A 92 12.03 3.34 -2.31
C PRO A 92 11.56 2.28 -3.31
N TRP A 93 10.85 2.70 -4.36
CA TRP A 93 10.23 1.78 -5.34
C TRP A 93 11.23 0.80 -5.97
N HIS A 94 12.40 1.28 -6.39
CA HIS A 94 13.43 0.43 -6.99
C HIS A 94 13.97 -0.64 -6.04
N GLY A 95 13.98 -0.38 -4.73
CA GLY A 95 14.32 -1.38 -3.73
C GLY A 95 13.25 -2.47 -3.67
N GLN A 96 11.98 -2.05 -3.53
CA GLN A 96 10.83 -2.95 -3.45
C GLN A 96 10.68 -3.82 -4.70
N LEU A 97 10.82 -3.23 -5.88
CA LEU A 97 10.71 -3.95 -7.16
C LEU A 97 11.80 -5.03 -7.29
N ARG A 98 13.04 -4.72 -6.92
CA ARG A 98 14.13 -5.71 -6.93
C ARG A 98 13.88 -6.83 -5.95
N ALA A 99 13.39 -6.54 -4.75
CA ALA A 99 13.04 -7.57 -3.78
C ALA A 99 12.02 -8.56 -4.37
N TYR A 100 10.96 -8.06 -5.00
CA TYR A 100 9.96 -8.91 -5.64
C TYR A 100 10.50 -9.71 -6.83
N GLN A 101 11.21 -9.07 -7.76
CA GLN A 101 11.63 -9.74 -8.98
C GLN A 101 12.82 -10.66 -8.79
N ARG A 102 13.84 -10.21 -8.04
CA ARG A 102 15.11 -10.90 -7.93
C ARG A 102 15.16 -11.81 -6.71
N ASP A 103 14.76 -11.29 -5.56
CA ASP A 103 14.95 -11.99 -4.29
C ASP A 103 13.81 -13.00 -4.09
N GLU A 104 12.58 -12.61 -4.43
CA GLU A 104 11.39 -13.47 -4.36
C GLU A 104 11.05 -14.19 -5.68
N GLY A 105 11.72 -13.83 -6.78
CA GLY A 105 11.55 -14.48 -8.09
C GLY A 105 10.16 -14.35 -8.70
N ARG A 106 9.39 -13.30 -8.36
CA ARG A 106 7.96 -13.21 -8.70
C ARG A 106 7.67 -12.11 -9.72
N PRO A 107 6.73 -12.36 -10.66
CA PRO A 107 6.29 -11.32 -11.59
C PRO A 107 5.47 -10.24 -10.89
N VAL A 108 5.62 -9.01 -11.39
CA VAL A 108 4.92 -7.82 -10.92
C VAL A 108 4.17 -7.17 -12.08
N TRP A 109 2.93 -6.75 -11.85
CA TRP A 109 2.14 -5.97 -12.80
C TRP A 109 1.86 -4.59 -12.23
N ILE A 110 2.04 -3.57 -13.06
CA ILE A 110 1.85 -2.16 -12.72
C ILE A 110 0.69 -1.62 -13.58
N TYR A 111 -0.31 -1.07 -12.91
CA TYR A 111 -1.52 -0.52 -13.50
C TYR A 111 -1.60 0.97 -13.16
N PRO A 112 -1.33 1.88 -14.11
CA PRO A 112 -1.39 3.31 -13.83
C PRO A 112 -2.80 3.72 -13.42
N LEU A 113 -2.91 4.61 -12.44
CA LEU A 113 -4.20 5.13 -11.96
C LEU A 113 -4.56 6.43 -12.67
N ARG A 114 -5.85 6.60 -12.97
CA ARG A 114 -6.46 7.81 -13.52
C ARG A 114 -6.86 8.75 -12.39
N LEU A 115 -5.88 9.34 -11.72
CA LEU A 115 -6.10 10.33 -10.67
C LEU A 115 -5.89 11.74 -11.19
N ASP A 116 -6.82 12.63 -10.86
CA ASP A 116 -6.60 14.07 -10.98
C ASP A 116 -5.70 14.58 -9.83
N PRO A 117 -5.19 15.81 -9.88
CA PRO A 117 -4.36 16.36 -8.82
C PRO A 117 -5.02 16.30 -7.43
N GLY A 118 -6.33 16.52 -7.34
CA GLY A 118 -7.07 16.42 -6.07
C GLY A 118 -7.20 14.99 -5.56
N GLY A 119 -7.34 14.00 -6.45
CA GLY A 119 -7.31 12.58 -6.09
C GLY A 119 -5.96 12.15 -5.55
N LEU A 120 -4.88 12.68 -6.12
CA LEU A 120 -3.52 12.44 -5.63
C LEU A 120 -3.28 13.11 -4.26
N THR A 121 -3.76 14.33 -4.07
CA THR A 121 -3.76 15.00 -2.75
C THR A 121 -4.50 14.19 -1.70
N ARG A 122 -5.74 13.78 -1.96
CA ARG A 122 -6.54 12.95 -1.02
C ARG A 122 -5.85 11.63 -0.67
N LEU A 123 -5.15 11.04 -1.63
CA LEU A 123 -4.40 9.81 -1.40
C LEU A 123 -3.22 10.05 -0.46
N LEU A 124 -2.45 11.12 -0.66
CA LEU A 124 -1.34 11.48 0.23
C LEU A 124 -1.84 11.86 1.63
N GLU A 125 -2.96 12.58 1.71
CA GLU A 125 -3.66 12.88 2.95
C GLU A 125 -4.05 11.62 3.70
N ARG A 126 -4.68 10.67 3.00
CA ARG A 126 -5.07 9.40 3.60
C ARG A 126 -3.89 8.59 4.09
N ILE A 127 -2.75 8.61 3.40
CA ILE A 127 -1.54 7.93 3.90
C ILE A 127 -1.02 8.63 5.17
N ALA A 128 -0.98 9.96 5.16
CA ALA A 128 -0.48 10.76 6.28
C ALA A 128 -1.35 10.64 7.54
N ASP A 129 -2.68 10.54 7.39
CA ASP A 129 -3.61 10.32 8.50
C ASP A 129 -3.28 9.05 9.28
N HIS A 130 -2.66 8.06 8.62
CA HIS A 130 -2.24 6.79 9.20
C HIS A 130 -0.74 6.75 9.53
N GLN A 131 0.01 7.81 9.27
CA GLN A 131 1.41 7.95 9.70
C GLN A 131 1.46 8.36 11.17
N GLY A 132 1.70 7.38 12.04
CA GLY A 132 1.88 7.60 13.48
C GLY A 132 0.67 7.25 14.33
N HIS A 133 0.18 6.01 14.18
CA HIS A 133 -0.89 5.31 14.93
C HIS A 133 -2.28 5.41 14.28
N SER A 134 -2.90 4.25 13.98
CA SER A 134 -4.28 4.17 13.47
C SER A 134 -4.90 2.78 13.64
N GLY A 135 -5.44 2.53 14.84
CA GLY A 135 -6.56 1.59 15.06
C GLY A 135 -6.26 0.08 15.01
N ASP A 136 -7.29 -0.70 15.36
CA ASP A 136 -7.28 -2.16 15.51
C ASP A 136 -7.18 -2.88 14.13
N TYR A 137 -6.12 -3.63 13.88
CA TYR A 137 -5.86 -4.45 12.68
C TYR A 137 -6.45 -5.84 12.85
N HIS A 138 -7.51 -6.15 12.10
CA HIS A 138 -8.10 -7.48 12.05
C HIS A 138 -7.59 -8.25 10.81
N LEU A 139 -6.85 -9.36 10.96
CA LEU A 139 -6.26 -10.15 9.84
C LEU A 139 -7.26 -10.55 8.74
N LEU A 140 -8.54 -10.70 9.09
CA LEU A 140 -9.59 -11.15 8.17
C LEU A 140 -10.34 -10.00 7.47
N ALA A 141 -10.23 -8.77 7.98
CA ALA A 141 -10.95 -7.60 7.48
C ALA A 141 -10.01 -6.49 6.95
N ASP A 142 -8.85 -6.31 7.60
CA ASP A 142 -7.89 -5.22 7.38
C ASP A 142 -6.54 -5.77 6.91
N ASN A 143 -6.54 -6.66 5.93
CA ASN A 143 -5.28 -7.12 5.34
C ASN A 143 -4.73 -6.08 4.34
N CYS A 144 -3.55 -6.34 3.77
CA CYS A 144 -2.95 -5.47 2.75
C CYS A 144 -3.90 -5.02 1.63
N ALA A 145 -4.83 -5.89 1.22
CA ALA A 145 -5.80 -5.56 0.19
C ALA A 145 -6.86 -4.55 0.71
N GLY A 146 -7.23 -4.63 1.99
CA GLY A 146 -8.10 -3.66 2.67
C GLY A 146 -7.46 -2.28 2.83
N GLY A 147 -6.18 -2.21 3.25
CA GLY A 147 -5.49 -0.92 3.35
C GLY A 147 -5.30 -0.24 2.00
N ILE A 148 -4.92 -0.98 0.96
CA ILE A 148 -4.84 -0.41 -0.39
C ILE A 148 -6.22 -0.01 -0.93
N ALA A 149 -7.28 -0.76 -0.57
CA ALA A 149 -8.65 -0.39 -0.89
C ALA A 149 -9.04 0.99 -0.36
N ASP A 150 -8.68 1.23 0.89
CA ASP A 150 -8.97 2.45 1.61
C ASP A 150 -8.30 3.67 0.95
N LEU A 151 -7.04 3.53 0.52
CA LEU A 151 -6.34 4.55 -0.25
C LEU A 151 -7.02 4.84 -1.59
N LEU A 152 -7.46 3.81 -2.31
CA LEU A 152 -8.16 3.97 -3.59
C LEU A 152 -9.52 4.65 -3.42
N ASP A 153 -10.25 4.36 -2.35
CA ASP A 153 -11.54 4.98 -2.04
C ASP A 153 -11.38 6.47 -1.70
N ALA A 154 -10.36 6.82 -0.91
CA ALA A 154 -10.00 8.21 -0.63
C ALA A 154 -9.64 8.98 -1.92
N ALA A 155 -8.80 8.40 -2.78
CA ALA A 155 -8.39 9.01 -4.04
C ALA A 155 -9.58 9.27 -4.98
N ALA A 156 -10.52 8.31 -5.03
CA ALA A 156 -11.74 8.39 -5.82
C ALA A 156 -12.82 9.33 -5.25
N ALA A 157 -12.50 10.12 -4.21
CA ALA A 157 -13.43 11.00 -3.51
C ALA A 157 -14.66 10.27 -2.93
N GLY A 158 -14.47 9.02 -2.49
CA GLY A 158 -15.56 8.24 -1.89
C GLY A 158 -16.64 7.79 -2.88
N ALA A 159 -16.33 7.68 -4.18
CA ALA A 159 -17.24 7.24 -5.23
C ALA A 159 -17.75 5.78 -5.10
N GLY A 160 -17.64 5.17 -3.93
CA GLY A 160 -18.27 3.89 -3.62
C GLY A 160 -17.42 2.68 -3.98
N VAL A 161 -16.09 2.80 -3.91
CA VAL A 161 -15.24 1.62 -3.96
C VAL A 161 -15.54 0.77 -2.71
N ARG A 162 -15.96 1.35 -1.59
CA ARG A 162 -16.55 0.63 -0.43
C ARG A 162 -17.98 0.09 -0.65
N THR A 163 -18.16 -0.87 -1.56
CA THR A 163 -19.39 -1.69 -1.62
C THR A 163 -19.06 -3.19 -1.55
N GLY A 164 -18.84 -3.69 -0.33
CA GLY A 164 -18.85 -5.12 0.01
C GLY A 164 -17.52 -5.66 0.50
N ALA A 165 -17.33 -5.71 1.83
CA ALA A 165 -16.13 -6.17 2.54
C ALA A 165 -15.56 -7.52 2.04
N SER A 166 -16.38 -8.41 1.46
CA SER A 166 -15.92 -9.68 0.90
C SER A 166 -15.11 -9.54 -0.40
N ARG A 167 -15.41 -8.55 -1.26
CA ARG A 167 -14.78 -8.40 -2.59
C ARG A 167 -13.33 -7.90 -2.52
N TRP A 168 -12.94 -7.30 -1.41
CA TRP A 168 -11.67 -6.59 -1.21
C TRP A 168 -10.66 -7.37 -0.37
N SER A 169 -11.09 -8.48 0.21
CA SER A 169 -10.26 -9.36 1.04
C SER A 169 -9.08 -10.01 0.31
N SER A 170 -8.99 -9.86 -1.01
CA SER A 170 -7.91 -10.41 -1.83
C SER A 170 -7.27 -9.37 -2.76
N PRO A 171 -5.95 -9.48 -3.01
CA PRO A 171 -5.22 -8.70 -4.01
C PRO A 171 -5.93 -8.60 -5.38
N GLY A 172 -6.41 -9.72 -5.91
CA GLY A 172 -7.15 -9.73 -7.18
C GLY A 172 -8.53 -9.07 -7.10
N GLY A 173 -9.14 -9.05 -5.92
CA GLY A 173 -10.39 -8.34 -5.64
C GLY A 173 -10.24 -6.82 -5.76
N VAL A 174 -9.17 -6.26 -5.18
CA VAL A 174 -8.82 -4.84 -5.28
C VAL A 174 -8.62 -4.43 -6.74
N LEU A 175 -7.86 -5.22 -7.51
CA LEU A 175 -7.63 -4.92 -8.93
C LEU A 175 -8.94 -4.89 -9.73
N ARG A 176 -9.83 -5.87 -9.51
CA ARG A 176 -11.14 -5.91 -10.17
C ARG A 176 -12.01 -4.71 -9.79
N ALA A 177 -11.97 -4.31 -8.52
CA ALA A 177 -12.75 -3.17 -8.03
C ALA A 177 -12.22 -1.85 -8.61
N ALA A 178 -10.91 -1.65 -8.65
CA ALA A 178 -10.29 -0.48 -9.28
C ALA A 178 -10.63 -0.38 -10.77
N HIS A 179 -10.64 -1.52 -11.48
CA HIS A 179 -11.08 -1.59 -12.87
C HIS A 179 -12.56 -1.21 -13.01
N ALA A 180 -13.44 -1.79 -12.19
CA ALA A 180 -14.89 -1.51 -12.23
C ALA A 180 -15.23 -0.05 -11.90
N ALA A 181 -14.43 0.59 -11.04
CA ALA A 181 -14.56 2.01 -10.71
C ALA A 181 -13.96 2.96 -11.77
N GLY A 182 -13.38 2.42 -12.85
CA GLY A 182 -12.76 3.23 -13.91
C GLY A 182 -11.46 3.93 -13.49
N LEU A 183 -10.83 3.47 -12.40
CA LEU A 183 -9.61 4.07 -11.86
C LEU A 183 -8.35 3.64 -12.63
N LEU A 184 -8.39 2.55 -13.37
CA LEU A 184 -7.23 2.07 -14.14
C LEU A 184 -7.11 2.81 -15.48
N ALA A 185 -5.92 3.28 -15.81
CA ALA A 185 -5.60 3.81 -17.12
C ALA A 185 -5.46 2.69 -18.16
N ALA A 186 -5.52 3.06 -19.44
CA ALA A 186 -5.25 2.12 -20.51
C ALA A 186 -3.77 1.69 -20.50
N GLY A 187 -3.54 0.37 -20.49
CA GLY A 187 -2.21 -0.24 -20.50
C GLY A 187 -1.79 -0.71 -19.11
N SER A 188 -1.63 -2.02 -18.95
CA SER A 188 -0.89 -2.62 -17.85
C SER A 188 0.51 -3.00 -18.33
N ARG A 189 1.52 -2.87 -17.48
CA ARG A 189 2.86 -3.36 -17.76
C ARG A 189 3.20 -4.50 -16.80
N ALA A 190 3.52 -5.66 -17.37
CA ALA A 190 4.15 -6.73 -16.61
C ALA A 190 5.66 -6.49 -16.58
N GLU A 191 6.26 -6.53 -15.41
CA GLU A 191 7.69 -6.59 -15.19
C GLU A 191 7.99 -7.92 -14.50
N GLY A 192 8.42 -8.91 -15.29
CA GLY A 192 8.78 -10.24 -14.82
C GLY A 192 10.28 -10.37 -14.55
N PRO A 193 10.71 -11.40 -13.79
CA PRO A 193 12.11 -11.76 -13.71
C PRO A 193 12.62 -12.13 -15.11
N GLY A 194 13.62 -11.40 -15.59
CA GLY A 194 14.34 -11.73 -16.82
C GLY A 194 15.34 -12.85 -16.64
#